data_AF-A0A2U1L3L7-F1
#
_entry.id   AF-A0A2U1L3L7-F1
#
_cell.length_a   1.000
_cell.length_b   1.000
_cell.length_c   1.000
_cell.angle_alpha   90.00
_cell.angle_beta   90.00
_cell.angle_gamma   90.00
#
_symmetry.space_group_name_H-M   'P 1'
#
loop_
_entity.id
_entity.type
_entity.pdbx_description
1 polymer ?
#
loop_
_entity_poly.entity_id
_entity_poly.type
_entity_poly.pdbx_seq_one_letter_code
_entity_poly.pdbx_strand_id
1 'polypeptide(L)'
;MSTLPENDENVKYGFQRADMQSEKLAGTAIAYDRHVILCYKKHDAWPSRVESSEAHPLPKALAGALRARKNDIPVKTLLTICEGGEGEGSELCDGDVLLFPEMIKYRGLKESDIKSFVEEVIVNRKPWSAGIQETMTGSHVFVCSHSSRDKRCGYCGPILIKKFKEEAELRGLENVSVTACSHVGGHKYAGNLIIYSVRDTKVSGHWYGYVTPNDVPELLDNHIGKGEIIDRIWRYHPSILQLSFAQLAVYCLSIVCSMPPS
;
A
#
# COMPACT_ATOMS: atom_id res chain seq x y z
N MET A 1 21.66 -20.30 21.15
CA MET A 1 20.52 -20.42 20.22
C MET A 1 19.32 -20.91 21.03
N SER A 2 18.49 -20.00 21.54
CA SER A 2 17.27 -20.35 22.28
C SER A 2 16.11 -20.43 21.30
N THR A 3 15.66 -21.65 21.01
CA THR A 3 14.34 -21.92 20.44
C THR A 3 13.28 -21.60 21.51
N LEU A 4 12.86 -20.34 21.59
CA LEU A 4 11.52 -20.06 22.12
C LEU A 4 10.53 -20.64 21.11
N PRO A 5 9.61 -21.52 21.53
CA PRO A 5 8.79 -22.25 20.59
C PRO A 5 7.87 -21.26 19.88
N GLU A 6 7.75 -21.34 18.55
CA GLU A 6 6.85 -20.51 17.72
C GLU A 6 5.44 -20.36 18.33
N ASN A 7 5.01 -21.34 19.14
CA ASN A 7 3.77 -21.37 19.89
C ASN A 7 3.61 -20.18 20.87
N ASP A 8 4.66 -19.76 21.58
CA ASP A 8 4.56 -18.66 22.57
C ASP A 8 4.43 -17.29 21.88
N GLU A 9 5.17 -17.05 20.80
CA GLU A 9 5.04 -15.80 20.05
C GLU A 9 3.70 -15.70 19.30
N ASN A 10 3.17 -16.82 18.81
CA ASN A 10 1.86 -16.83 18.15
C ASN A 10 0.72 -16.45 19.12
N VAL A 11 0.80 -16.94 20.37
CA VAL A 11 -0.15 -16.59 21.43
C VAL A 11 0.04 -15.15 21.90
N LYS A 12 1.28 -14.65 21.94
CA LYS A 12 1.58 -13.31 22.45
C LYS A 12 1.33 -12.19 21.43
N TYR A 13 1.68 -12.42 20.18
CA TYR A 13 1.69 -11.40 19.12
C TYR A 13 0.96 -11.83 17.84
N GLY A 14 0.85 -13.13 17.60
CA GLY A 14 0.33 -13.70 16.36
C GLY A 14 -1.18 -13.85 16.29
N PHE A 15 -1.61 -14.94 15.66
CA PHE A 15 -2.99 -15.22 15.28
C PHE A 15 -3.79 -15.93 16.38
N GLN A 16 -3.13 -16.33 17.47
CA GLN A 16 -3.76 -16.99 18.63
C GLN A 16 -3.86 -16.08 19.86
N ARG A 17 -3.58 -14.79 19.70
CA ARG A 17 -3.72 -13.82 20.78
C ARG A 17 -5.16 -13.75 21.30
N ALA A 18 -5.30 -13.61 22.62
CA ALA A 18 -6.60 -13.64 23.29
C ALA A 18 -7.54 -12.50 22.87
N ASP A 19 -7.00 -11.40 22.33
CA ASP A 19 -7.76 -10.25 21.83
C ASP A 19 -7.99 -10.29 20.31
N MET A 20 -7.80 -11.45 19.65
CA MET A 20 -8.30 -11.63 18.28
C MET A 20 -9.80 -11.39 18.23
N GLN A 21 -10.24 -10.58 17.24
CA GLN A 21 -11.66 -10.33 16.98
C GLN A 21 -12.43 -9.68 18.15
N SER A 22 -11.72 -9.10 19.13
CA SER A 22 -12.34 -8.45 20.29
C SER A 22 -12.97 -7.09 19.97
N GLU A 23 -12.54 -6.47 18.87
CA GLU A 23 -12.95 -5.12 18.48
C GLU A 23 -13.80 -5.14 17.21
N LYS A 24 -14.76 -4.21 17.13
CA LYS A 24 -15.49 -3.96 15.88
C LYS A 24 -14.51 -3.47 14.79
N LEU A 25 -14.59 -4.06 13.60
CA LEU A 25 -13.75 -3.71 12.45
C LEU A 25 -14.36 -2.62 11.57
N ALA A 26 -15.63 -2.75 11.21
CA ALA A 26 -16.30 -1.84 10.29
C ALA A 26 -16.25 -0.39 10.78
N GLY A 27 -15.76 0.51 9.92
CA GLY A 27 -15.59 1.95 10.16
C GLY A 27 -14.28 2.35 10.85
N THR A 28 -13.33 1.44 11.06
CA THR A 28 -12.11 1.72 11.85
C THR A 28 -10.88 2.06 11.04
N ALA A 29 -10.94 1.96 9.72
CA ALA A 29 -9.83 2.39 8.87
C ALA A 29 -9.81 3.92 8.73
N ILE A 30 -8.64 4.46 8.41
CA ILE A 30 -8.49 5.88 8.13
C ILE A 30 -9.17 6.17 6.79
N ALA A 31 -10.14 7.09 6.77
CA ALA A 31 -10.70 7.58 5.51
C ALA A 31 -9.68 8.45 4.76
N TYR A 32 -9.57 8.29 3.45
CA TYR A 32 -8.76 9.12 2.55
C TYR A 32 -9.33 9.00 1.14
N ASP A 33 -9.05 9.99 0.31
CA ASP A 33 -9.48 10.02 -1.09
C ASP A 33 -8.34 9.57 -2.02
N ARG A 34 -7.09 9.83 -1.62
CA ARG A 34 -5.89 9.44 -2.36
C ARG A 34 -4.87 8.77 -1.44
N HIS A 35 -4.23 7.72 -1.91
CA HIS A 35 -3.14 7.05 -1.22
C HIS A 35 -1.85 7.20 -2.02
N VAL A 36 -0.85 7.81 -1.38
CA VAL A 36 0.54 7.90 -1.86
C VAL A 36 1.31 6.80 -1.14
N ILE A 37 1.88 5.85 -1.88
CA ILE A 37 2.70 4.79 -1.33
C ILE A 37 4.12 4.94 -1.88
N LEU A 38 5.09 5.21 -1.01
CA LEU A 38 6.51 5.30 -1.38
C LEU A 38 7.18 3.94 -1.18
N CYS A 39 7.77 3.39 -2.24
CA CYS A 39 8.62 2.22 -2.20
C CYS A 39 10.00 2.62 -1.65
N TYR A 40 10.41 2.02 -0.53
CA TYR A 40 11.66 2.41 0.12
C TYR A 40 12.20 1.35 1.05
N LYS A 41 13.34 0.75 0.70
CA LYS A 41 14.08 -0.26 1.45
C LYS A 41 13.21 -1.44 1.89
N LYS A 42 13.83 -2.41 2.55
CA LYS A 42 13.12 -3.54 3.17
C LYS A 42 12.53 -3.15 4.52
N HIS A 43 11.41 -3.80 4.87
CA HIS A 43 10.65 -3.45 6.06
C HIS A 43 11.37 -3.76 7.38
N ASP A 44 12.33 -4.68 7.35
CA ASP A 44 13.20 -5.05 8.47
C ASP A 44 14.23 -3.97 8.83
N ALA A 45 14.58 -3.11 7.87
CA ALA A 45 15.51 -2.00 8.05
C ALA A 45 14.83 -0.70 8.55
N TRP A 46 13.50 -0.65 8.63
CA TRP A 46 12.79 0.57 9.01
C TRP A 46 12.80 0.82 10.52
N PRO A 47 13.03 2.06 10.97
CA PRO A 47 12.80 2.46 12.36
C PRO A 47 11.31 2.62 12.62
N SER A 48 10.91 2.68 13.90
CA SER A 48 9.50 2.73 14.30
C SER A 48 8.68 3.84 13.61
N ARG A 49 9.32 4.93 13.19
CA ARG A 49 8.76 6.04 12.40
C ARG A 49 9.69 6.38 11.24
N VAL A 50 9.66 5.57 10.18
CA VAL A 50 10.45 5.79 8.96
C VAL A 50 10.19 7.17 8.33
N GLU A 51 8.95 7.65 8.38
CA GLU A 51 8.49 8.93 7.85
C GLU A 51 8.98 10.16 8.63
N SER A 52 9.64 9.96 9.78
CA SER A 52 10.19 11.03 10.60
C SER A 52 11.64 10.78 11.03
N SER A 53 12.32 9.82 10.40
CA SER A 53 13.67 9.44 10.78
C SER A 53 14.74 10.21 10.01
N GLU A 54 15.72 10.77 10.71
CA GLU A 54 16.90 11.42 10.10
C GLU A 54 17.74 10.45 9.27
N ALA A 55 17.76 9.16 9.63
CA ALA A 55 18.50 8.13 8.91
C ALA A 55 17.84 7.72 7.57
N HIS A 56 16.61 8.18 7.33
CA HIS A 56 15.82 7.87 6.14
C HIS A 56 15.30 9.15 5.50
N PRO A 57 16.19 9.94 4.86
CA PRO A 57 15.88 11.30 4.44
C PRO A 57 14.80 11.38 3.37
N LEU A 58 14.74 10.45 2.42
CA LEU A 58 13.70 10.43 1.36
C LEU A 58 12.25 10.30 1.93
N PRO A 59 11.89 9.27 2.71
CA PRO A 59 10.57 9.21 3.37
C PRO A 59 10.27 10.43 4.24
N LYS A 60 11.26 10.90 5.01
CA LYS A 60 11.11 12.06 5.89
C LYS A 60 10.82 13.35 5.10
N ALA A 61 11.57 13.58 4.02
CA ALA A 61 11.41 14.76 3.19
C ALA A 61 10.07 14.76 2.45
N LEU A 62 9.62 13.60 1.93
CA LEU A 62 8.31 13.49 1.29
C LEU A 62 7.17 13.74 2.29
N ALA A 63 7.23 13.11 3.46
CA ALA A 63 6.25 13.33 4.53
C ALA A 63 6.23 14.80 5.00
N GLY A 64 7.40 15.43 5.11
CA GLY A 64 7.56 16.84 5.43
C GLY A 64 6.92 17.76 4.38
N ALA A 65 7.18 17.51 3.10
CA ALA A 65 6.64 18.29 2.00
C ALA A 65 5.11 18.17 1.89
N LEU A 66 4.55 16.96 2.02
CA LEU A 66 3.11 16.73 2.07
C LEU A 66 2.46 17.47 3.25
N ARG A 67 3.09 17.44 4.43
CA ARG A 67 2.60 18.17 5.61
C ARG A 67 2.65 19.69 5.41
N ALA A 68 3.72 20.21 4.83
CA ALA A 68 3.89 21.64 4.58
C ALA A 68 2.85 22.18 3.58
N ARG A 69 2.40 21.34 2.64
CA ARG A 69 1.42 21.69 1.61
C ARG A 69 0.00 21.23 1.91
N LYS A 70 -0.27 20.75 3.13
CA LYS A 70 -1.56 20.13 3.52
C LYS A 70 -2.79 20.94 3.10
N ASN A 71 -2.74 22.28 3.20
CA ASN A 71 -3.87 23.16 2.89
C ASN A 71 -4.08 23.37 1.39
N ASP A 72 -3.06 23.07 0.57
CA ASP A 72 -3.12 23.20 -0.89
C ASP A 72 -3.50 21.86 -1.56
N ILE A 73 -3.42 20.74 -0.83
CA ILE A 73 -3.78 19.43 -1.36
C ILE A 73 -5.32 19.35 -1.47
N PRO A 74 -5.87 19.11 -2.68
CA PRO A 74 -7.31 19.23 -2.92
C PRO A 74 -8.16 18.12 -2.27
N VAL A 75 -7.53 17.00 -1.89
CA VAL A 75 -8.22 15.81 -1.38
C VAL A 75 -7.46 15.19 -0.21
N LYS A 76 -8.15 14.44 0.65
CA LYS A 76 -7.52 13.81 1.81
C LYS A 76 -6.52 12.76 1.35
N THR A 77 -5.24 13.03 1.59
CA THR A 77 -4.13 12.19 1.13
C THR A 77 -3.50 11.42 2.28
N LEU A 78 -3.38 10.10 2.12
CA LEU A 78 -2.66 9.21 3.03
C LEU A 78 -1.26 8.92 2.46
N LEU A 79 -0.23 8.91 3.30
CA LEU A 79 1.11 8.44 2.96
C LEU A 79 1.38 7.11 3.67
N THR A 80 1.82 6.09 2.92
CA THR A 80 2.35 4.82 3.43
C THR A 80 3.70 4.54 2.79
N ILE A 81 4.55 3.78 3.47
CA ILE A 81 5.81 3.29 2.91
C ILE A 81 5.63 1.79 2.62
N CYS A 82 6.03 1.32 1.46
CA CYS A 82 6.10 -0.12 1.17
C CYS A 82 7.52 -0.53 0.83
N GLU A 83 7.76 -1.83 0.82
CA GLU A 83 9.07 -2.33 0.42
C GLU A 83 9.41 -1.92 -1.00
N GLY A 84 10.63 -1.41 -1.16
CA GLY A 84 11.30 -1.27 -2.44
C GLY A 84 12.34 -2.37 -2.61
N GLY A 85 12.49 -2.84 -3.85
CA GLY A 85 13.54 -3.77 -4.25
C GLY A 85 14.87 -3.05 -4.49
N GLU A 86 15.96 -3.76 -4.21
CA GLU A 86 17.32 -3.39 -4.63
C GLU A 86 17.64 -4.15 -5.93
N GLY A 87 17.80 -3.46 -7.06
CA GLY A 87 18.30 -4.03 -8.32
C GLY A 87 17.41 -3.82 -9.56
N GLU A 88 18.05 -3.84 -10.73
CA GLU A 88 17.38 -3.85 -12.04
C GLU A 88 16.52 -5.11 -12.18
N GLY A 89 15.23 -4.95 -12.51
CA GLY A 89 14.28 -6.05 -12.73
C GLY A 89 13.25 -6.29 -11.61
N SER A 90 13.33 -5.57 -10.48
CA SER A 90 12.25 -5.61 -9.47
C SER A 90 11.02 -4.81 -9.93
N GLU A 91 9.82 -5.32 -9.65
CA GLU A 91 8.55 -4.66 -10.03
C GLU A 91 8.42 -3.27 -9.40
N LEU A 92 8.88 -3.15 -8.14
CA LEU A 92 8.91 -1.95 -7.31
C LEU A 92 10.34 -1.68 -6.85
N CYS A 93 10.90 -0.53 -7.23
CA CYS A 93 12.25 -0.11 -6.85
C CYS A 93 12.22 0.96 -5.75
N ASP A 94 13.34 1.12 -5.04
CA ASP A 94 13.51 2.25 -4.12
C ASP A 94 13.31 3.60 -4.82
N GLY A 95 12.45 4.43 -4.22
CA GLY A 95 12.05 5.73 -4.75
C GLY A 95 10.80 5.69 -5.64
N ASP A 96 10.29 4.51 -6.00
CA ASP A 96 9.02 4.45 -6.74
C ASP A 96 7.87 4.98 -5.88
N VAL A 97 6.92 5.69 -6.51
CA VAL A 97 5.73 6.23 -5.83
C VAL A 97 4.47 5.75 -6.52
N LEU A 98 3.65 5.01 -5.79
CA LEU A 98 2.37 4.47 -6.25
C LEU A 98 1.23 5.39 -5.81
N LEU A 99 0.31 5.66 -6.72
CA LEU A 99 -0.85 6.51 -6.49
C LEU A 99 -2.13 5.74 -6.75
N PHE A 100 -2.92 5.63 -5.68
CA PHE A 100 -4.28 5.10 -5.74
C PHE A 100 -5.28 6.23 -5.45
N PRO A 101 -6.40 6.30 -6.18
CA PRO A 101 -6.92 5.27 -7.10
C PRO A 101 -6.45 5.35 -8.54
N GLU A 102 -5.50 6.23 -8.86
CA GLU A 102 -5.11 6.45 -10.26
C GLU A 102 -4.45 5.24 -10.91
N MET A 103 -4.01 4.25 -10.12
CA MET A 103 -3.25 3.09 -10.58
C MET A 103 -2.00 3.52 -11.36
N ILE A 104 -1.31 4.55 -10.85
CA ILE A 104 -0.11 5.11 -11.45
C ILE A 104 1.10 4.82 -10.56
N LYS A 105 2.22 4.47 -11.18
CA LYS A 105 3.54 4.39 -10.56
C LYS A 105 4.46 5.44 -11.18
N TYR A 106 5.09 6.26 -10.37
CA TYR A 106 6.20 7.12 -10.77
C TYR A 106 7.51 6.47 -10.35
N ARG A 107 8.49 6.45 -11.27
CA ARG A 107 9.78 5.80 -11.01
C ARG A 107 10.77 6.72 -10.32
N GLY A 108 11.49 6.16 -9.33
CA GLY A 108 12.76 6.71 -8.85
C GLY A 108 12.72 8.15 -8.34
N LEU A 109 11.73 8.53 -7.54
CA LEU A 109 11.66 9.83 -6.87
C LEU A 109 12.90 10.03 -5.98
N LYS A 110 13.64 11.12 -6.23
CA LYS A 110 14.79 11.54 -5.43
C LYS A 110 14.44 12.72 -4.53
N GLU A 111 15.28 12.94 -3.51
CA GLU A 111 15.11 14.06 -2.57
C GLU A 111 15.08 15.43 -3.27
N SER A 112 15.91 15.61 -4.30
CA SER A 112 15.96 16.84 -5.12
C SER A 112 14.63 17.16 -5.79
N ASP A 113 13.81 16.13 -6.04
CA ASP A 113 12.65 16.21 -6.89
C ASP A 113 11.33 16.27 -6.11
N ILE A 114 11.38 16.07 -4.79
CA ILE A 114 10.18 16.04 -3.94
C ILE A 114 9.36 17.33 -4.09
N LYS A 115 10.01 18.48 -4.21
CA LYS A 115 9.31 19.76 -4.34
C LYS A 115 8.48 19.82 -5.62
N SER A 116 9.06 19.45 -6.76
CA SER A 116 8.33 19.45 -8.04
C SER A 116 7.28 18.35 -8.08
N PHE A 117 7.58 17.16 -7.56
CA PHE A 117 6.62 16.07 -7.44
C PHE A 117 5.38 16.46 -6.61
N VAL A 118 5.56 17.05 -5.43
CA VAL A 118 4.44 17.47 -4.58
C VAL A 118 3.63 18.58 -5.23
N GLU A 119 4.29 19.55 -5.85
CA GLU A 119 3.61 20.64 -6.56
C GLU A 119 2.80 20.12 -7.76
N GLU A 120 3.42 19.38 -8.67
CA GLU A 120 2.81 18.96 -9.93
C GLU A 120 1.79 17.83 -9.70
N VAL A 121 2.18 16.76 -9.01
CA VAL A 121 1.39 15.54 -8.93
C VAL A 121 0.37 15.58 -7.81
N ILE A 122 0.78 16.08 -6.63
CA ILE A 122 -0.06 16.02 -5.43
C ILE A 122 -1.03 17.20 -5.38
N VAL A 123 -0.52 18.43 -5.52
CA VAL A 123 -1.31 19.66 -5.45
C VAL A 123 -2.04 19.91 -6.78
N ASN A 124 -1.31 20.02 -7.89
CA ASN A 124 -1.88 20.41 -9.18
C ASN A 124 -2.51 19.25 -9.96
N ARG A 125 -2.36 18.00 -9.50
CA ARG A 125 -2.93 16.79 -10.13
C ARG A 125 -2.48 16.61 -11.58
N LYS A 126 -1.25 16.98 -11.92
CA LYS A 126 -0.65 16.85 -13.26
C LYS A 126 0.36 15.69 -13.30
N PRO A 127 0.65 15.12 -14.47
CA PRO A 127 1.79 14.22 -14.65
C PRO A 127 3.08 14.88 -14.18
N TRP A 128 3.94 14.10 -13.52
CA TRP A 128 5.25 14.60 -13.09
C TRP A 128 6.16 14.81 -14.30
N SER A 129 6.57 16.04 -14.55
CA SER A 129 7.36 16.40 -15.74
C SER A 129 8.78 15.81 -15.74
N ALA A 130 9.35 15.57 -14.56
CA ALA A 130 10.73 15.09 -14.41
C ALA A 130 10.85 13.58 -14.22
N GLY A 131 9.72 12.85 -14.14
CA GLY A 131 9.72 11.42 -13.83
C GLY A 131 9.08 10.56 -14.92
N ILE A 132 9.40 9.27 -14.88
CA ILE A 132 8.73 8.27 -15.73
C ILE A 132 7.46 7.82 -15.03
N GLN A 133 6.34 7.92 -15.75
CA GLN A 133 5.03 7.47 -15.30
C GLN A 133 4.67 6.14 -15.96
N GLU A 134 4.27 5.15 -15.16
CA GLU A 134 3.79 3.85 -15.60
C GLU A 134 2.35 3.63 -15.10
N THR A 135 1.54 2.90 -15.88
CA THR A 135 0.22 2.42 -15.43
C THR A 135 0.39 1.07 -14.75
N MET A 136 -0.21 0.91 -13.58
CA MET A 136 -0.25 -0.34 -12.84
C MET A 136 -1.49 -1.15 -13.23
N THR A 137 -1.36 -2.47 -13.20
CA THR A 137 -2.46 -3.40 -13.52
C THR A 137 -2.55 -4.49 -12.47
N GLY A 138 -3.67 -5.21 -12.44
CA GLY A 138 -3.89 -6.28 -11.47
C GLY A 138 -4.32 -5.77 -10.10
N SER A 139 -4.15 -6.62 -9.09
CA SER A 139 -4.47 -6.35 -7.70
C SER A 139 -3.20 -6.18 -6.88
N HIS A 140 -3.18 -5.19 -6.00
CA HIS A 140 -2.05 -4.89 -5.13
C HIS A 140 -2.44 -5.08 -3.67
N VAL A 141 -1.78 -6.02 -3.00
CA VAL A 141 -1.98 -6.35 -1.59
C VAL A 141 -0.83 -5.79 -0.77
N PHE A 142 -1.14 -4.81 0.08
CA PHE A 142 -0.17 -4.23 1.02
C PHE A 142 -0.42 -4.81 2.41
N VAL A 143 0.53 -5.59 2.92
CA VAL A 143 0.44 -6.25 4.23
C VAL A 143 1.30 -5.50 5.24
N CYS A 144 0.75 -5.12 6.38
CA CYS A 144 1.52 -4.44 7.41
C CYS A 144 2.54 -5.38 8.06
N SER A 145 3.84 -5.12 7.88
CA SER A 145 4.94 -5.94 8.44
C SER A 145 5.92 -5.12 9.28
N HIS A 146 5.52 -3.92 9.73
CA HIS A 146 6.42 -2.96 10.38
C HIS A 146 6.83 -3.39 11.81
N SER A 147 7.85 -4.24 11.92
CA SER A 147 8.27 -4.91 13.16
C SER A 147 8.75 -3.96 14.26
N SER A 148 9.51 -2.92 13.89
CA SER A 148 10.05 -1.92 14.82
C SER A 148 8.99 -0.97 15.38
N ARG A 149 7.84 -0.84 14.69
CA ARG A 149 6.69 -0.05 15.13
C ARG A 149 5.69 -0.88 15.93
N ASP A 150 5.47 -2.12 15.52
CA ASP A 150 4.49 -3.01 16.13
C ASP A 150 4.91 -4.48 15.98
N LYS A 151 5.18 -5.13 17.12
CA LYS A 151 5.57 -6.55 17.17
C LYS A 151 4.51 -7.48 16.58
N ARG A 152 3.22 -7.16 16.69
CA ARG A 152 2.15 -7.99 16.12
C ARG A 152 2.18 -7.94 14.60
N CYS A 153 2.42 -6.77 14.03
CA CYS A 153 2.61 -6.62 12.59
C CYS A 153 3.91 -7.31 12.13
N GLY A 154 4.99 -7.16 12.89
CA GLY A 154 6.25 -7.86 12.63
C GLY A 154 6.14 -9.37 12.63
N TYR A 155 5.26 -9.94 13.46
CA TYR A 155 4.98 -11.38 13.48
C TYR A 155 4.00 -11.79 12.36
N CYS A 156 2.83 -11.16 12.29
CA CYS A 156 1.75 -11.58 11.38
C CYS A 156 2.07 -11.30 9.91
N GLY A 157 2.69 -10.15 9.63
CA GLY A 157 2.89 -9.63 8.27
C GLY A 157 3.71 -10.57 7.37
N PRO A 158 4.92 -10.98 7.76
CA PRO A 158 5.73 -11.90 6.96
C PRO A 158 5.05 -13.24 6.68
N ILE A 159 4.33 -13.79 7.66
CA ILE A 159 3.58 -15.05 7.52
C ILE A 159 2.46 -14.89 6.48
N LEU A 160 1.69 -13.81 6.56
CA LEU A 160 0.63 -13.51 5.60
C LEU A 160 1.19 -13.29 4.19
N ILE A 161 2.28 -12.53 4.04
CA ILE A 161 2.90 -12.29 2.73
C ILE A 161 3.33 -13.61 2.09
N LYS A 162 4.02 -14.47 2.86
CA LYS A 162 4.41 -15.80 2.39
C LYS A 162 3.20 -16.61 1.94
N LYS A 163 2.14 -16.67 2.77
CA LYS A 163 0.92 -17.41 2.46
C LYS A 163 0.21 -16.88 1.21
N PHE A 164 0.13 -15.57 1.05
CA PHE A 164 -0.46 -14.94 -0.14
C PHE A 164 0.30 -15.29 -1.41
N LYS A 165 1.64 -15.24 -1.38
CA LYS A 165 2.47 -15.59 -2.55
C LYS A 165 2.31 -17.06 -2.93
N GLU A 166 2.37 -17.97 -1.95
CA GLU A 166 2.16 -19.41 -2.17
C GLU A 166 0.77 -19.70 -2.76
N GLU A 167 -0.29 -19.13 -2.19
CA GLU A 167 -1.67 -19.39 -2.65
C GLU A 167 -1.98 -18.73 -4.00
N ALA A 168 -1.35 -17.59 -4.31
CA ALA A 168 -1.45 -16.94 -5.63
C ALA A 168 -0.74 -17.78 -6.70
N GLU A 169 0.47 -18.27 -6.42
CA GLU A 169 1.22 -19.17 -7.31
C GLU A 169 0.45 -20.46 -7.59
N LEU A 170 -0.11 -21.11 -6.55
CA LEU A 170 -0.93 -22.31 -6.70
C LEU A 170 -2.18 -22.11 -7.58
N ARG A 171 -2.68 -20.87 -7.67
CA ARG A 171 -3.82 -20.50 -8.52
C ARG A 171 -3.41 -19.95 -9.89
N GLY A 172 -2.11 -19.80 -10.16
CA GLY A 172 -1.62 -19.15 -11.38
C GLY A 172 -2.00 -17.66 -11.48
N LEU A 173 -2.15 -16.98 -10.35
CA LEU A 173 -2.51 -15.56 -10.30
C LEU A 173 -1.27 -14.67 -10.48
N GLU A 174 -0.88 -14.44 -11.72
CA GLU A 174 0.26 -13.57 -12.06
C GLU A 174 -0.03 -12.07 -11.88
N ASN A 175 -1.32 -11.70 -11.79
CA ASN A 175 -1.79 -10.31 -11.68
C ASN A 175 -2.04 -9.86 -10.23
N VAL A 176 -1.45 -10.54 -9.23
CA VAL A 176 -1.59 -10.20 -7.82
C VAL A 176 -0.22 -9.91 -7.21
N SER A 177 0.06 -8.64 -6.92
CA SER A 177 1.29 -8.23 -6.25
C SER A 177 1.07 -8.19 -4.73
N VAL A 178 2.05 -8.67 -3.95
CA VAL A 178 1.96 -8.76 -2.48
C VAL A 178 3.21 -8.17 -1.87
N THR A 179 3.06 -7.05 -1.16
CA THR A 179 4.19 -6.22 -0.70
C THR A 179 4.01 -5.87 0.78
N ALA A 180 5.11 -5.94 1.56
CA ALA A 180 5.08 -5.43 2.92
C ALA A 180 4.95 -3.90 2.92
N CYS A 181 4.22 -3.38 3.90
CA CYS A 181 4.08 -1.95 4.11
C CYS A 181 4.31 -1.56 5.58
N SER A 182 4.52 -0.26 5.76
CA SER A 182 4.65 0.37 7.05
C SER A 182 3.33 0.29 7.82
N HIS A 183 3.31 0.82 9.03
CA HIS A 183 2.23 0.53 9.96
C HIS A 183 0.88 1.07 9.47
N VAL A 184 0.04 0.19 8.96
CA VAL A 184 -1.35 0.47 8.61
C VAL A 184 -2.28 -0.23 9.59
N GLY A 185 -3.28 0.51 10.06
CA GLY A 185 -4.43 -0.12 10.68
C GLY A 185 -4.36 -0.38 12.19
N GLY A 186 -3.34 0.03 12.94
CA GLY A 186 -3.36 -0.05 14.41
C GLY A 186 -3.16 -1.46 14.99
N HIS A 187 -2.43 -1.55 16.10
CA HIS A 187 -1.93 -2.81 16.65
C HIS A 187 -3.02 -3.82 17.07
N LYS A 188 -4.17 -3.32 17.55
CA LYS A 188 -5.26 -4.19 18.01
C LYS A 188 -5.84 -5.04 16.88
N TYR A 189 -5.75 -4.57 15.64
CA TYR A 189 -6.29 -5.22 14.44
C TYR A 189 -5.25 -6.02 13.63
N ALA A 190 -4.06 -6.28 14.18
CA ALA A 190 -2.94 -6.91 13.48
C ALA A 190 -3.32 -8.16 12.67
N GLY A 191 -2.59 -8.40 11.57
CA GLY A 191 -3.20 -8.98 10.37
C GLY A 191 -3.87 -7.90 9.51
N ASN A 192 -3.27 -6.70 9.50
CA ASN A 192 -3.75 -5.56 8.73
C ASN A 192 -3.24 -5.65 7.29
N LEU A 193 -4.14 -5.50 6.34
CA LEU A 193 -3.78 -5.38 4.93
C LEU A 193 -4.74 -4.46 4.18
N ILE A 194 -4.28 -3.97 3.03
CA ILE A 194 -5.07 -3.19 2.08
C ILE A 194 -5.02 -3.90 0.74
N ILE A 195 -6.17 -4.15 0.14
CA ILE A 195 -6.26 -4.70 -1.23
C ILE A 195 -6.76 -3.59 -2.13
N TYR A 196 -5.94 -3.24 -3.11
CA TYR A 196 -6.35 -2.45 -4.26
C TYR A 196 -6.64 -3.36 -5.43
N SER A 197 -7.77 -3.16 -6.09
CA SER A 197 -8.16 -3.94 -7.27
C SER A 197 -8.93 -3.09 -8.27
N VAL A 198 -8.90 -3.49 -9.54
CA VAL A 198 -9.65 -2.84 -10.62
C VAL A 198 -10.79 -3.76 -11.04
N ARG A 199 -12.03 -3.27 -11.00
CA ARG A 199 -13.25 -3.98 -11.44
C ARG A 199 -14.18 -3.04 -12.16
N ASP A 200 -14.69 -3.46 -13.32
CA ASP A 200 -15.63 -2.67 -14.13
C ASP A 200 -15.21 -1.21 -14.28
N THR A 201 -13.93 -0.98 -14.59
CA THR A 201 -13.30 0.34 -14.73
C THR A 201 -13.15 1.17 -13.45
N LYS A 202 -13.54 0.62 -12.29
CA LYS A 202 -13.44 1.26 -10.98
C LYS A 202 -12.32 0.65 -10.16
N VAL A 203 -11.56 1.53 -9.51
CA VAL A 203 -10.51 1.12 -8.58
C VAL A 203 -11.09 1.14 -7.17
N SER A 204 -10.99 0.01 -6.48
CA SER A 204 -11.36 -0.09 -5.08
C SER A 204 -10.13 -0.28 -4.19
N GLY A 205 -10.24 0.16 -2.94
CA GLY A 205 -9.25 -0.08 -1.89
C GLY A 205 -9.98 -0.56 -0.66
N HIS A 206 -9.73 -1.78 -0.21
CA HIS A 206 -10.41 -2.35 0.96
C HIS A 206 -9.41 -2.66 2.06
N TRP A 207 -9.72 -2.19 3.26
CA TRP A 207 -8.93 -2.44 4.45
C TRP A 207 -9.47 -3.68 5.17
N TYR A 208 -8.56 -4.54 5.57
CA TYR A 208 -8.85 -5.72 6.37
C TYR A 208 -8.03 -5.70 7.66
N GLY A 209 -8.55 -6.33 8.71
CA GLY A 209 -7.87 -6.55 9.98
C GLY A 209 -8.22 -7.91 10.54
N TYR A 210 -7.44 -8.38 11.53
CA TYR A 210 -7.53 -9.74 12.06
C TYR A 210 -7.35 -10.84 11.00
N VAL A 211 -6.75 -10.54 9.86
CA VAL A 211 -6.50 -11.53 8.81
C VAL A 211 -5.53 -12.59 9.33
N THR A 212 -5.89 -13.85 9.12
CA THR A 212 -5.10 -15.04 9.42
C THR A 212 -4.70 -15.77 8.15
N PRO A 213 -3.75 -16.72 8.20
CA PRO A 213 -3.38 -17.53 7.03
C PRO A 213 -4.55 -18.31 6.42
N ASN A 214 -5.58 -18.64 7.20
CA ASN A 214 -6.77 -19.36 6.73
C ASN A 214 -7.71 -18.48 5.91
N ASP A 215 -7.60 -17.15 6.03
CA ASP A 215 -8.42 -16.20 5.28
C ASP A 215 -7.87 -15.92 3.87
N VAL A 216 -6.59 -16.23 3.64
CA VAL A 216 -5.89 -15.91 2.39
C VAL A 216 -6.55 -16.55 1.16
N PRO A 217 -6.90 -17.85 1.16
CA PRO A 217 -7.64 -18.46 0.06
C PRO A 217 -8.92 -17.70 -0.28
N GLU A 218 -9.71 -17.32 0.73
CA GLU A 218 -10.97 -16.61 0.53
C GLU A 218 -10.75 -15.18 0.00
N LEU A 219 -9.70 -14.48 0.47
CA LEU A 219 -9.33 -13.15 -0.05
C LEU A 219 -8.94 -13.21 -1.53
N LEU A 220 -8.24 -14.26 -1.95
CA LEU A 220 -7.88 -14.47 -3.35
C LEU A 220 -9.10 -14.88 -4.20
N ASP A 221 -9.87 -15.87 -3.76
CA ASP A 221 -10.95 -16.46 -4.56
C ASP A 221 -12.19 -15.57 -4.61
N ASN A 222 -12.61 -15.01 -3.47
CA ASN A 222 -13.85 -14.25 -3.37
C ASN A 222 -13.59 -12.76 -3.61
N HIS A 223 -12.71 -12.11 -2.87
CA HIS A 223 -12.51 -10.67 -3.07
C HIS A 223 -11.76 -10.37 -4.37
N ILE A 224 -10.54 -10.90 -4.54
CA ILE A 224 -9.75 -10.62 -5.74
C ILE A 224 -10.37 -11.30 -6.97
N GLY A 225 -10.88 -12.53 -6.85
CA GLY A 225 -11.47 -13.29 -7.95
C GLY A 225 -12.89 -12.86 -8.34
N LYS A 226 -13.79 -12.65 -7.38
CA LYS A 226 -15.21 -12.34 -7.64
C LYS A 226 -15.65 -10.91 -7.28
N GLY A 227 -14.87 -10.18 -6.49
CA GLY A 227 -15.23 -8.84 -5.99
C GLY A 227 -16.10 -8.87 -4.75
N GLU A 228 -16.21 -10.04 -4.12
CA GLU A 228 -17.04 -10.26 -2.94
C GLU A 228 -16.26 -9.90 -1.68
N ILE A 229 -16.77 -8.94 -0.91
CA ILE A 229 -16.12 -8.46 0.31
C ILE A 229 -16.37 -9.43 1.46
N ILE A 230 -15.30 -9.74 2.19
CA ILE A 230 -15.34 -10.62 3.36
C ILE A 230 -15.64 -9.79 4.62
N ASP A 231 -16.92 -9.55 4.90
CA ASP A 231 -17.39 -8.61 5.93
C ASP A 231 -16.80 -8.85 7.33
N ARG A 232 -16.62 -10.11 7.73
CA ARG A 232 -16.13 -10.48 9.07
C ARG A 232 -14.72 -9.96 9.40
N ILE A 233 -13.89 -9.70 8.37
CA ILE A 233 -12.53 -9.15 8.50
C ILE A 233 -12.39 -7.76 7.85
N TRP A 234 -13.48 -7.23 7.29
CA TRP A 234 -13.47 -5.97 6.56
C TRP A 234 -13.62 -4.79 7.51
N ARG A 235 -12.80 -3.76 7.27
CA ARG A 235 -12.74 -2.56 8.10
C ARG A 235 -13.38 -1.37 7.44
N TYR A 236 -13.12 -1.15 6.17
CA TYR A 236 -13.61 0.02 5.46
C TYR A 236 -13.27 -0.04 3.97
N HIS A 237 -14.07 0.65 3.19
CA HIS A 237 -13.75 1.09 1.85
C HIS A 237 -13.68 2.61 1.91
N PRO A 238 -12.50 3.25 1.74
CA PRO A 238 -12.46 4.68 1.48
C PRO A 238 -13.34 4.91 0.26
N SER A 239 -14.20 5.93 0.34
CA SER A 239 -14.96 6.45 -0.79
C SER A 239 -13.96 7.04 -1.79
N ILE A 240 -13.25 6.13 -2.44
CA ILE A 240 -12.40 6.39 -3.57
C ILE A 240 -13.37 6.88 -4.63
N LEU A 241 -13.27 8.17 -4.95
CA LEU A 241 -14.00 8.79 -6.04
C LEU A 241 -13.99 7.84 -7.23
N GLN A 242 -15.19 7.48 -7.70
CA GLN A 242 -15.38 6.69 -8.90
C GLN A 242 -14.78 7.46 -10.08
N LEU A 243 -13.47 7.32 -10.32
CA LEU A 243 -12.86 7.81 -11.53
C LEU A 243 -13.29 6.86 -12.63
N SER A 244 -14.26 7.29 -13.43
CA SER A 244 -14.57 6.61 -14.69
C SER A 244 -13.35 6.68 -15.61
N PHE A 245 -13.17 5.70 -16.49
CA PHE A 245 -12.09 5.69 -17.50
C PHE A 245 -12.02 6.99 -18.32
N ALA A 246 -13.13 7.74 -18.45
CA ALA A 246 -13.14 9.04 -19.12
C ALA A 246 -12.22 10.08 -18.42
N GLN A 247 -12.11 10.07 -17.09
CA GLN A 247 -11.18 10.96 -16.37
C GLN A 247 -9.74 10.47 -16.45
N LEU A 248 -9.49 9.16 -16.39
CA LEU A 248 -8.16 8.57 -16.62
C LEU A 248 -7.66 8.82 -18.04
N ALA A 249 -8.54 8.74 -19.05
CA ALA A 249 -8.24 9.03 -20.44
C ALA A 249 -7.90 10.51 -20.65
N VAL A 250 -8.54 11.46 -19.96
CA VAL A 250 -8.13 12.88 -20.03
C VAL A 250 -6.72 13.07 -19.47
N TYR A 251 -6.35 12.36 -18.39
CA TYR A 251 -4.98 12.38 -17.85
C TYR A 251 -3.96 11.72 -18.79
N CYS A 252 -4.32 10.64 -19.49
CA CYS A 252 -3.46 9.97 -20.47
C CYS A 252 -3.39 10.68 -21.84
N LEU A 253 -4.47 11.26 -22.35
CA LEU A 253 -4.48 11.99 -23.64
C LEU A 253 -3.66 13.28 -23.57
N SER A 254 -3.55 13.90 -22.38
CA SER A 254 -2.65 15.03 -22.15
C SER A 254 -1.17 14.70 -22.41
N ILE A 255 -0.81 13.42 -22.33
CA ILE A 255 0.56 12.91 -22.53
C ILE A 255 0.83 12.63 -24.01
N VAL A 256 -0.18 12.25 -24.80
CA VAL A 256 0.00 11.96 -26.24
C VAL A 256 0.02 13.25 -27.07
N CYS A 257 -0.63 14.33 -26.63
CA CYS A 257 -0.66 15.60 -27.37
C CYS A 257 0.53 16.55 -27.10
N SER A 258 1.53 16.14 -26.31
CA SER A 258 2.71 16.98 -25.97
C SER A 258 4.04 16.50 -26.60
N MET A 259 4.01 15.48 -27.47
CA MET A 259 5.14 15.20 -28.36
C MET A 259 5.10 16.14 -29.58
N PRO A 260 6.14 16.96 -29.83
CA PRO A 260 6.24 17.67 -31.09
C PRO A 260 6.48 16.66 -32.22
N PRO A 261 5.93 16.89 -33.42
CA PRO A 261 6.21 16.03 -34.56
C PRO A 261 7.68 16.20 -34.98
N SER A 262 8.42 15.10 -35.04
CA SER A 262 9.64 14.96 -35.84
C SER A 262 9.81 13.52 -36.30
#